data_AF-A0A136KJM1-F1
#
_entry.id   AF-A0A136KJM1-F1
#
_cell.length_a   1.000
_cell.length_b   1.000
_cell.length_c   1.000
_cell.angle_alpha   90.00
_cell.angle_beta   90.00
_cell.angle_gamma   90.00
#
_symmetry.space_group_name_H-M   'P 1'
#
loop_
_entity.id
_entity.type
_entity.pdbx_description
1 polymer ?
#
loop_
_entity_poly.entity_id
_entity_poly.type
_entity_poly.pdbx_seq_one_letter_code
_entity_poly.pdbx_strand_id
1 'polypeptide(L)'
;MQVNPFENPVVSVVADAESLRKANSIQAEVYANANNGDYVLGFSDKMVIYRRETGEIIYQGESPGVLLNKNQQALRDSVVNAAVSAGLISQNTDANPQMSVVTDPTVLQKQDPEFYAKAKAGDIIAIFAEQQLILLVRTSAGQATIVERGVYNTQISRN
;
A
#
# COMPACT_ATOMS: atom_id res chain seq x y z
N MET A 1 20.86 -14.44 -0.60
CA MET A 1 20.82 -13.09 -1.21
C MET A 1 22.03 -12.31 -0.72
N GLN A 2 22.76 -11.66 -1.62
CA GLN A 2 24.01 -10.95 -1.30
C GLN A 2 23.68 -9.49 -0.95
N VAL A 3 24.21 -9.00 0.17
CA VAL A 3 24.15 -7.57 0.53
C VAL A 3 25.18 -6.85 -0.34
N ASN A 4 24.85 -5.67 -0.88
CA ASN A 4 25.85 -4.89 -1.61
C ASN A 4 26.97 -4.50 -0.62
N PRO A 5 28.20 -5.03 -0.78
CA PRO A 5 29.26 -4.83 0.21
C PRO A 5 29.76 -3.38 0.27
N PHE A 6 29.34 -2.52 -0.67
CA PHE A 6 29.70 -1.11 -0.73
C PHE A 6 28.64 -0.19 -0.11
N GLU A 7 27.50 -0.72 0.32
CA GLU A 7 26.49 0.05 1.02
C GLU A 7 26.78 0.06 2.52
N ASN A 8 27.02 1.26 3.06
CA ASN A 8 27.14 1.43 4.50
C ASN A 8 25.75 1.40 5.13
N PRO A 9 25.45 0.45 6.03
CA PRO A 9 24.16 0.42 6.68
C PRO A 9 23.98 1.64 7.58
N VAL A 10 22.77 2.16 7.62
CA VAL A 10 22.34 3.06 8.68
C VAL A 10 22.12 2.20 9.93
N VAL A 11 22.86 2.49 10.99
CA VAL A 11 22.74 1.78 12.27
C VAL A 11 21.85 2.57 13.21
N SER A 12 20.84 1.92 13.76
CA SER A 12 19.98 2.49 14.81
C SER A 12 19.61 1.43 15.84
N VAL A 13 18.80 1.82 16.82
CA VAL A 13 18.25 0.92 17.83
C VAL A 13 16.73 1.02 17.83
N VAL A 14 16.08 -0.09 18.12
CA VAL A 14 14.62 -0.13 18.33
C VAL A 14 14.31 0.65 19.61
N ALA A 15 13.77 1.86 19.46
CA ALA A 15 13.43 2.72 20.59
C ALA A 15 12.13 2.27 21.28
N ASP A 16 11.12 1.92 20.49
CA ASP A 16 9.80 1.49 20.97
C ASP A 16 9.19 0.44 20.02
N ALA A 17 9.47 -0.83 20.31
CA ALA A 17 9.00 -1.97 19.55
C ALA A 17 7.47 -2.11 19.58
N GLU A 18 6.82 -1.68 20.67
CA GLU A 18 5.37 -1.78 20.78
C GLU A 18 4.67 -0.77 19.87
N SER A 19 5.12 0.49 19.89
CA SER A 19 4.59 1.52 18.99
C SER A 19 4.85 1.18 17.53
N LEU A 20 6.04 0.66 17.21
CA LEU A 20 6.35 0.21 15.84
C LEU A 20 5.41 -0.92 15.39
N ARG A 21 5.20 -1.95 16.22
CA ARG A 21 4.27 -3.04 15.89
C ARG A 21 2.82 -2.57 15.70
N LYS A 22 2.41 -1.50 16.37
CA LYS A 22 1.05 -0.94 16.26
C LYS A 22 0.87 0.04 15.10
N ALA A 23 1.96 0.49 14.46
CA ALA A 23 1.89 1.53 13.45
C ALA A 23 1.14 1.09 12.18
N ASN A 24 1.42 -0.11 11.68
CA ASN A 24 0.68 -0.77 10.59
C ASN A 24 1.09 -2.24 10.49
N SER A 25 0.43 -3.01 9.61
CA SER A 25 0.69 -4.45 9.44
C SER A 25 2.12 -4.79 8.99
N ILE A 26 2.74 -3.95 8.14
CA ILE A 26 4.13 -4.17 7.69
C ILE A 26 5.09 -4.00 8.86
N GLN A 27 4.91 -2.95 9.66
CA GLN A 27 5.73 -2.73 10.84
C GLN A 27 5.47 -3.83 11.89
N ALA A 28 4.23 -4.29 12.05
CA ALA A 28 3.87 -5.41 12.91
C ALA A 28 4.63 -6.69 12.54
N GLU A 29 4.70 -7.01 11.24
CA GLU A 29 5.42 -8.18 10.72
C GLU A 29 6.93 -8.07 10.95
N VAL A 30 7.50 -6.94 10.55
CA VAL A 30 8.95 -6.71 10.59
C VAL A 30 9.49 -6.64 12.04
N TYR A 31 8.73 -6.06 12.96
CA TYR A 31 9.11 -5.89 14.36
C TYR A 31 8.45 -6.91 15.29
N ALA A 32 7.82 -7.97 14.76
CA ALA A 32 7.03 -8.94 15.52
C ALA A 32 7.74 -9.44 16.78
N ASN A 33 9.02 -9.80 16.63
CA ASN A 33 9.87 -10.38 17.69
C ASN A 33 10.93 -9.40 18.23
N ALA A 34 10.88 -8.13 17.78
CA ALA A 34 11.83 -7.11 18.22
C ALA A 34 11.50 -6.62 19.63
N ASN A 35 12.55 -6.31 20.38
CA ASN A 35 12.52 -5.70 21.70
C ASN A 35 13.19 -4.32 21.66
N ASN A 36 12.86 -3.48 22.63
CA ASN A 36 13.55 -2.21 22.81
C ASN A 36 15.04 -2.47 23.05
N GLY A 37 15.90 -1.72 22.36
CA GLY A 37 17.35 -1.89 22.41
C GLY A 37 17.92 -2.91 21.43
N ASP A 38 17.10 -3.68 20.70
CA ASP A 38 17.60 -4.47 19.57
C ASP A 38 18.20 -3.52 18.51
N TYR A 39 19.28 -3.95 17.85
CA TYR A 39 19.97 -3.13 16.87
C TYR A 39 19.36 -3.31 15.48
N VAL A 40 19.25 -2.22 14.74
CA VAL A 40 18.74 -2.20 13.37
C VAL A 40 19.87 -1.79 12.43
N LEU A 41 20.10 -2.62 11.42
CA LEU A 41 20.97 -2.32 10.28
C LEU A 41 20.06 -2.11 9.07
N GLY A 42 19.85 -0.85 8.70
CA GLY A 42 19.05 -0.47 7.54
C GLY A 42 19.93 -0.32 6.29
N PHE A 43 19.55 -1.01 5.22
CA PHE A 43 20.05 -0.84 3.87
C PHE A 43 18.93 -0.29 2.98
N SER A 44 19.25 0.10 1.75
CA SER A 44 18.32 0.62 0.76
C SER A 44 17.16 -0.34 0.49
N ASP A 45 17.47 -1.63 0.30
CA ASP A 45 16.49 -2.67 -0.01
C ASP A 45 16.15 -3.60 1.16
N LYS A 46 17.00 -3.61 2.19
CA LYS A 46 17.01 -4.62 3.25
C LYS A 46 17.06 -4.04 4.64
N MET A 47 16.65 -4.84 5.60
CA MET A 47 16.83 -4.54 7.00
C MET A 47 17.20 -5.80 7.77
N VAL A 48 18.11 -5.63 8.74
CA VAL A 48 18.44 -6.67 9.72
C VAL A 48 18.19 -6.11 11.11
N ILE A 49 17.40 -6.82 11.91
CA ILE A 49 17.25 -6.56 13.35
C ILE A 49 17.98 -7.68 14.08
N TYR A 50 18.90 -7.34 14.96
CA TYR A 50 19.63 -8.34 15.75
C TYR A 50 19.74 -7.94 17.22
N ARG A 51 19.70 -8.94 18.09
CA ARG A 51 19.84 -8.79 19.54
C ARG A 51 21.28 -9.00 19.94
N ARG A 52 21.94 -7.95 20.40
CA ARG A 52 23.38 -8.00 20.72
C ARG A 52 23.72 -8.95 21.87
N GLU A 53 22.85 -9.03 22.87
CA GLU A 53 23.07 -9.87 24.06
C GLU A 53 23.13 -11.36 23.74
N THR A 54 22.28 -11.81 22.80
CA THR A 54 22.17 -13.21 22.41
C THR A 54 22.86 -13.53 21.09
N GLY A 55 23.24 -12.51 20.31
CA GLY A 55 23.75 -12.68 18.94
C GLY A 55 22.68 -13.13 17.94
N GLU A 56 21.40 -13.08 18.32
CA GLU A 56 20.28 -13.60 17.53
C GLU A 56 19.84 -12.61 16.45
N ILE A 57 19.56 -13.10 15.24
CA ILE A 57 18.90 -12.32 14.18
C ILE A 57 17.40 -12.44 14.38
N ILE A 58 16.76 -11.31 14.71
CA ILE A 58 15.32 -11.20 14.95
C ILE A 58 14.55 -11.06 13.64
N TYR A 59 15.12 -10.31 12.71
CA TYR A 59 14.56 -10.11 11.37
C TYR A 59 15.70 -9.96 10.36
N GLN A 60 15.55 -10.58 9.20
CA GLN A 60 16.40 -10.34 8.05
C GLN A 60 15.56 -10.46 6.79
N GLY A 61 15.33 -9.33 6.14
CA GLY A 61 14.43 -9.26 4.99
C GLY A 61 14.41 -7.89 4.35
N GLU A 62 13.31 -7.62 3.64
CA GLU A 62 13.09 -6.35 2.96
C GLU A 62 12.83 -5.22 3.97
N SER A 63 13.25 -4.01 3.65
CA SER A 63 12.92 -2.87 4.51
C SER A 63 11.40 -2.59 4.48
N PRO A 64 10.82 -2.01 5.56
CA PRO A 64 9.40 -1.64 5.57
C PRO A 64 8.97 -0.77 4.38
N GLY A 65 9.87 0.10 3.90
CA GLY A 65 9.63 0.92 2.71
C GLY A 65 9.51 0.11 1.43
N VAL A 66 10.37 -0.91 1.24
CA VAL A 66 10.28 -1.83 0.10
C VAL A 66 9.00 -2.65 0.16
N LEU A 67 8.66 -3.19 1.32
CA LEU A 67 7.41 -3.93 1.51
C LEU A 67 6.18 -3.06 1.23
N LEU A 68 6.19 -1.81 1.68
CA LEU A 68 5.11 -0.86 1.41
C LEU A 68 4.97 -0.58 -0.09
N ASN A 69 6.08 -0.29 -0.77
CA ASN A 69 6.08 -0.04 -2.21
C ASN A 69 5.58 -1.26 -2.99
N LYS A 70 6.01 -2.47 -2.63
CA LYS A 70 5.51 -3.72 -3.24
C LYS A 70 4.02 -3.91 -3.02
N ASN A 71 3.53 -3.68 -1.81
CA ASN A 71 2.10 -3.82 -1.52
C ASN A 71 1.26 -2.78 -2.27
N GLN A 72 1.74 -1.54 -2.40
CA GLN A 72 1.09 -0.51 -3.20
C GLN A 72 1.10 -0.85 -4.70
N GLN A 73 2.21 -1.38 -5.22
CA GLN A 73 2.31 -1.82 -6.61
C GLN A 73 1.37 -3.01 -6.87
N ALA A 74 1.38 -4.02 -6.01
CA ALA A 74 0.50 -5.18 -6.13
C ALA A 74 -0.99 -4.78 -6.09
N LEU A 75 -1.35 -3.82 -5.23
CA LEU A 75 -2.69 -3.25 -5.20
C LEU A 75 -3.03 -2.56 -6.52
N ARG A 76 -2.13 -1.72 -7.04
CA ARG A 76 -2.30 -1.04 -8.34
C ARG A 76 -2.51 -2.05 -9.46
N ASP A 77 -1.64 -3.05 -9.55
CA ASP A 77 -1.69 -4.10 -10.57
C ASP A 77 -3.00 -4.88 -10.48
N SER A 78 -3.45 -5.19 -9.25
CA SER A 78 -4.73 -5.85 -8.98
C SER A 78 -5.91 -5.02 -9.48
N VAL A 79 -5.92 -3.70 -9.22
CA VAL A 79 -6.96 -2.76 -9.71
C VAL A 79 -6.95 -2.66 -11.24
N VAL A 80 -5.77 -2.53 -11.85
CA VAL A 80 -5.61 -2.48 -13.32
C VAL A 80 -6.12 -3.79 -13.94
N ASN A 81 -5.72 -4.94 -13.40
CA ASN A 81 -6.17 -6.25 -13.87
C ASN A 81 -7.69 -6.41 -13.76
N ALA A 82 -8.30 -5.92 -12.69
CA ALA A 82 -9.76 -5.92 -12.56
C ALA A 82 -10.44 -5.05 -13.63
N ALA A 83 -9.90 -3.86 -13.91
CA ALA A 83 -10.42 -2.97 -14.95
C ALA A 83 -10.27 -3.56 -16.37
N VAL A 84 -9.12 -4.16 -16.66
CA VAL A 84 -8.84 -4.88 -17.92
C VAL A 84 -9.79 -6.07 -18.08
N SER A 85 -9.93 -6.89 -17.05
CA SER A 85 -10.78 -8.10 -17.09
C SER A 85 -12.26 -7.75 -17.27
N ALA A 86 -12.68 -6.58 -16.77
CA ALA A 86 -14.03 -6.04 -16.98
C ALA A 86 -14.20 -5.31 -18.32
N GLY A 87 -13.16 -5.25 -19.16
CA GLY A 87 -13.18 -4.58 -20.46
C GLY A 87 -13.31 -3.06 -20.38
N LEU A 88 -12.93 -2.45 -19.25
CA LEU A 88 -13.05 -1.00 -19.03
C LEU A 88 -11.85 -0.22 -19.56
N ILE A 89 -10.69 -0.88 -19.63
CA ILE A 89 -9.44 -0.34 -20.19
C ILE A 89 -8.77 -1.40 -21.07
N SER A 90 -7.81 -0.99 -21.91
CA SER A 90 -7.14 -1.90 -22.84
C SER A 90 -6.06 -2.75 -22.15
N GLN A 91 -5.81 -3.96 -22.67
CA GLN A 91 -4.82 -4.91 -22.11
C GLN A 91 -3.36 -4.44 -22.19
N ASN A 92 -3.05 -3.50 -23.09
CA ASN A 92 -1.68 -3.01 -23.32
C ASN A 92 -1.47 -1.59 -22.76
N THR A 93 -2.31 -1.15 -21.81
CA THR A 93 -2.17 0.17 -21.22
C THR A 93 -1.21 0.11 -20.03
N ASP A 94 -0.20 0.98 -20.02
CA ASP A 94 0.63 1.29 -18.84
C ASP A 94 -0.18 2.15 -17.84
N ALA A 95 -1.36 1.65 -17.46
CA ALA A 95 -2.33 2.41 -16.69
C ALA A 95 -1.80 2.65 -15.28
N ASN A 96 -1.68 3.92 -14.90
CA ASN A 96 -1.19 4.32 -13.59
C ASN A 96 -2.29 5.09 -12.83
N PRO A 97 -3.31 4.40 -12.29
CA PRO A 97 -4.44 5.07 -11.66
C PRO A 97 -4.03 5.83 -10.41
N GLN A 98 -4.65 6.98 -10.17
CA GLN A 98 -4.58 7.60 -8.85
C GLN A 98 -5.48 6.83 -7.89
N MET A 99 -4.93 6.40 -6.75
CA MET A 99 -5.67 5.58 -5.79
C MET A 99 -5.81 6.31 -4.45
N SER A 100 -7.00 6.25 -3.87
CA SER A 100 -7.28 6.75 -2.53
C SER A 100 -8.12 5.74 -1.74
N VAL A 101 -7.90 5.66 -0.44
CA VAL A 101 -8.67 4.77 0.45
C VAL A 101 -9.89 5.53 0.96
N VAL A 102 -11.05 4.89 0.91
CA VAL A 102 -12.27 5.38 1.54
C VAL A 102 -12.09 5.30 3.06
N THR A 103 -11.95 6.45 3.71
CA THR A 103 -11.87 6.56 5.17
C THR A 103 -13.24 6.75 5.80
N ASP A 104 -14.07 7.63 5.22
CA ASP A 104 -15.45 7.87 5.65
C ASP A 104 -16.43 7.70 4.48
N PRO A 105 -17.11 6.54 4.37
CA PRO A 105 -18.06 6.30 3.29
C PRO A 105 -19.30 7.22 3.38
N THR A 106 -19.66 7.69 4.58
CA THR A 106 -20.87 8.52 4.79
C THR A 106 -20.72 9.89 4.13
N VAL A 107 -19.51 10.47 4.18
CA VAL A 107 -19.20 11.75 3.53
C VAL A 107 -19.29 11.59 2.01
N LEU A 108 -18.69 10.53 1.47
CA LEU A 108 -18.71 10.26 0.03
C LEU A 108 -20.13 9.99 -0.48
N GLN A 109 -20.92 9.21 0.26
CA GLN A 109 -22.33 8.94 -0.06
C GLN A 109 -23.20 10.19 -0.08
N LYS A 110 -22.84 11.24 0.68
CA LYS A 110 -23.55 12.53 0.60
C LYS A 110 -23.11 13.35 -0.61
N GLN A 111 -21.85 13.21 -1.03
CA GLN A 111 -21.28 13.95 -2.17
C GLN A 111 -21.81 13.43 -3.51
N ASP A 112 -21.83 12.11 -3.68
CA ASP A 112 -22.42 11.43 -4.85
C ASP A 112 -23.11 10.14 -4.39
N PRO A 113 -24.41 10.22 -4.06
CA PRO A 113 -25.16 9.08 -3.53
C PRO A 113 -25.32 7.93 -4.50
N GLU A 114 -25.23 8.17 -5.81
CA GLU A 114 -25.41 7.12 -6.82
C GLU A 114 -24.13 6.30 -6.94
N PHE A 115 -22.98 6.97 -7.15
CA PHE A 115 -21.70 6.28 -7.32
C PHE A 115 -21.19 5.66 -6.01
N TYR A 116 -21.34 6.35 -4.86
CA TYR A 116 -20.81 5.88 -3.58
C TYR A 116 -21.82 5.09 -2.73
N ALA A 117 -23.01 4.75 -3.26
CA ALA A 117 -24.06 4.02 -2.52
C ALA A 117 -23.55 2.77 -1.78
N LYS A 118 -22.60 2.05 -2.38
CA LYS A 118 -22.04 0.78 -1.87
C LYS A 118 -20.67 0.92 -1.21
N ALA A 119 -20.15 2.14 -1.07
CA ALA A 119 -18.85 2.42 -0.50
C ALA A 119 -18.77 1.98 0.97
N LYS A 120 -17.66 1.36 1.35
CA LYS A 120 -17.32 0.97 2.71
C LYS A 120 -15.95 1.53 3.08
N ALA A 121 -15.72 1.73 4.37
CA ALA A 121 -14.39 2.06 4.87
C ALA A 121 -13.39 0.96 4.43
N GLY A 122 -12.25 1.38 3.88
CA GLY A 122 -11.23 0.50 3.33
C GLY A 122 -11.40 0.14 1.84
N ASP A 123 -12.52 0.50 1.20
CA ASP A 123 -12.61 0.44 -0.26
C ASP A 123 -11.61 1.42 -0.90
N ILE A 124 -11.25 1.20 -2.16
CA ILE A 124 -10.31 2.01 -2.94
C ILE A 124 -11.08 2.75 -4.03
N ILE A 125 -10.86 4.05 -4.12
CA ILE A 125 -11.23 4.86 -5.28
C ILE A 125 -10.04 4.87 -6.21
N ALA A 126 -10.22 4.42 -7.45
CA ALA A 126 -9.18 4.41 -8.48
C ALA A 126 -9.61 5.28 -9.66
N ILE A 127 -8.79 6.28 -10.00
CA ILE A 127 -9.05 7.23 -11.08
C ILE A 127 -8.06 6.98 -12.21
N PHE A 128 -8.60 6.60 -13.36
CA PHE A 128 -7.91 6.41 -14.63
C PHE A 128 -8.15 7.65 -15.48
N ALA A 129 -7.33 8.68 -15.29
CA ALA A 129 -7.55 10.00 -15.88
C ALA A 129 -7.55 9.97 -17.42
N GLU A 130 -6.64 9.21 -18.02
CA GLU A 130 -6.54 9.05 -19.49
C GLU A 130 -7.78 8.38 -20.10
N GLN A 131 -8.41 7.47 -19.36
CA GLN A 131 -9.60 6.73 -19.79
C GLN A 131 -10.90 7.40 -19.29
N GLN A 132 -10.82 8.56 -18.63
CA GLN A 132 -11.95 9.26 -18.00
C GLN A 132 -12.82 8.32 -17.16
N LEU A 133 -12.17 7.44 -16.40
CA LEU A 133 -12.83 6.37 -15.64
C LEU A 133 -12.52 6.53 -14.16
N ILE A 134 -13.57 6.44 -13.33
CA ILE A 134 -13.46 6.31 -11.89
C ILE A 134 -14.07 4.98 -11.44
N LEU A 135 -13.36 4.26 -10.59
CA LEU A 135 -13.78 2.98 -10.04
C LEU A 135 -13.83 3.07 -8.53
N LEU A 136 -14.89 2.49 -7.96
CA LEU A 136 -14.92 2.08 -6.56
C LEU A 136 -14.59 0.59 -6.52
N VAL A 137 -13.56 0.23 -5.78
CA VAL A 137 -12.99 -1.12 -5.76
C VAL A 137 -12.93 -1.63 -4.33
N ARG A 138 -13.27 -2.89 -4.11
CA ARG A 138 -13.08 -3.58 -2.83
C ARG A 138 -11.94 -4.56 -2.95
N THR A 139 -11.09 -4.60 -1.93
CA THR A 139 -9.97 -5.54 -1.88
C THR A 139 -10.27 -6.66 -0.89
N SER A 140 -9.95 -7.89 -1.26
CA SER A 140 -10.00 -9.06 -0.38
C SER A 140 -8.86 -9.98 -0.74
N ALA A 141 -8.04 -10.37 0.25
CA ALA A 141 -6.86 -11.21 0.04
C ALA A 141 -5.93 -10.71 -1.10
N GLY A 142 -5.74 -9.39 -1.22
CA GLY A 142 -4.90 -8.78 -2.27
C GLY A 142 -5.54 -8.69 -3.66
N GLN A 143 -6.76 -9.21 -3.84
CA GLN A 143 -7.50 -9.14 -5.09
C GLN A 143 -8.53 -8.00 -5.08
N ALA A 144 -8.48 -7.16 -6.11
CA ALA A 144 -9.40 -6.07 -6.35
C ALA A 144 -10.65 -6.57 -7.08
N THR A 145 -11.83 -6.18 -6.60
CA THR A 145 -13.12 -6.39 -7.26
C THR A 145 -13.80 -5.05 -7.46
N ILE A 146 -14.28 -4.77 -8.67
CA ILE A 146 -15.01 -3.54 -8.98
C ILE A 146 -16.38 -3.59 -8.31
N VAL A 147 -16.67 -2.59 -7.49
CA VAL A 147 -17.94 -2.40 -6.79
C VAL A 147 -18.86 -1.49 -7.60
N GLU A 148 -18.31 -0.40 -8.13
CA GLU A 148 -19.03 0.57 -8.95
C GLU A 148 -18.07 1.23 -9.95
N ARG A 149 -18.62 1.69 -11.09
CA ARG A 149 -17.86 2.41 -12.13
C ARG A 149 -18.60 3.68 -12.54
N GLY A 150 -17.84 4.71 -12.91
CA GLY A 150 -18.37 6.00 -13.34
C GLY A 150 -17.43 6.70 -14.30
N VAL A 151 -17.88 7.83 -14.83
CA VAL A 151 -17.06 8.68 -15.70
C VAL A 151 -16.32 9.71 -14.84
N TYR A 152 -15.00 9.75 -14.94
CA TYR A 152 -14.19 10.79 -14.32
C TYR A 152 -14.20 12.04 -15.20
N ASN A 153 -15.00 13.03 -14.84
CA ASN A 153 -15.03 14.31 -15.55
C ASN A 153 -14.04 15.29 -14.92
N THR A 154 -13.05 15.72 -15.70
CA THR A 154 -12.07 16.75 -15.29
C THR A 154 -12.62 18.18 -15.41
N GLN A 155 -13.83 18.38 -15.93
CA GLN A 155 -14.46 19.69 -16.04
C GLN A 155 -15.08 20.15 -14.72
N ILE A 156 -14.25 20.35 -13.69
CA ILE A 156 -14.57 21.35 -12.67
C ILE A 156 -13.90 22.64 -13.15
N SER A 157 -14.62 23.38 -13.99
CA SER A 157 -14.30 24.78 -14.23
C SER A 157 -14.45 25.48 -12.88
N ARG A 158 -13.35 25.98 -12.31
CA ARG A 158 -13.40 26.89 -11.17
C ARG A 158 -14.15 28.13 -11.64
N ASN A 159 -15.33 28.38 -11.07
CA ASN A 159 -15.91 29.72 -11.05
C ASN A 159 -15.16 30.57 -10.01
#